data_AF-A0A194VJF0-F1
#
_entry.id   AF-A0A194VJF0-F1
#
_cell.length_a   1.000
_cell.length_b   1.000
_cell.length_c   1.000
_cell.angle_alpha   90.00
_cell.angle_beta   90.00
_cell.angle_gamma   90.00
#
_symmetry.space_group_name_H-M   'P 1'
#
loop_
_entity.id
_entity.type
_entity.pdbx_description
1 polymer ?
#
loop_
_entity_poly.entity_id
_entity_poly.type
_entity_poly.pdbx_seq_one_letter_code
_entity_poly.pdbx_strand_id
1 'polypeptide(L)'
;MDAPFAILKPANVLAKVAFDDGYKAISHRQRDPGDEYTAVHNMHVESEPKFYRDVIQFRRAEAQPEGDGCEDLTEPGTDSENDLRELGSIWTGHYILHLSHRPSTPEMGWIAGKGPTEKGPYADIFLCTRSFAKRYSLKLRSFHFRFNFDRQKRSLVHSVTVNDVEVGRQIHSLNQYSMKIRVGLLEYDFQYTNASPVAFFEHRREYIATALRAPTSIVFDMPTPCLNARTIGQWTLGERLGSDTAGKVFLGSNSKNEIVAVKIMLKSASSVDEEIGTYQAMLALAEHDDNKRIVRLKETIDPRIIISGITFIDVTGTVDSDAYDYYILCGDGSCSDFTFDDVDITGGLLSCNYPSSLCLE
;
A
#
# COMPACT_ATOMS: atom_id res chain seq x y z
N MET A 1 19.59 8.26 21.64
CA MET A 1 18.18 7.81 21.61
C MET A 1 18.00 6.98 20.37
N ASP A 2 17.39 5.81 20.49
CA ASP A 2 17.08 5.00 19.31
C ASP A 2 16.08 5.74 18.43
N ALA A 3 16.31 5.67 17.12
CA ALA A 3 15.42 6.28 16.15
C ALA A 3 14.14 5.43 16.01
N PRO A 4 12.97 6.05 15.80
CA PRO A 4 11.76 5.31 15.45
C PRO A 4 11.99 4.50 14.17
N PHE A 5 11.42 3.31 14.05
CA PHE A 5 11.64 2.44 12.87
C PHE A 5 10.66 2.74 11.74
N ALA A 6 9.52 3.37 12.06
CA ALA A 6 8.54 3.81 11.09
C ALA A 6 7.75 5.01 11.63
N ILE A 7 7.15 5.76 10.70
CA ILE A 7 6.25 6.87 10.99
C ILE A 7 4.94 6.71 10.21
N LEU A 8 3.87 7.30 10.73
CA LEU A 8 2.56 7.37 10.08
C LEU A 8 2.11 8.84 10.06
N LYS A 9 2.16 9.47 8.89
CA LYS A 9 1.91 10.90 8.72
C LYS A 9 0.51 11.16 8.17
N PRO A 10 -0.30 12.06 8.76
CA PRO A 10 -1.56 12.48 8.16
C PRO A 10 -1.36 13.09 6.76
N ALA A 11 -2.03 12.53 5.75
CA ALA A 11 -1.86 12.91 4.35
C ALA A 11 -2.93 13.89 3.86
N ASN A 12 -4.21 13.57 4.06
CA ASN A 12 -5.33 14.43 3.65
C ASN A 12 -5.73 15.45 4.72
N VAL A 13 -6.51 16.47 4.33
CA VAL A 13 -6.95 17.55 5.22
C VAL A 13 -7.69 17.01 6.44
N LEU A 14 -8.62 16.07 6.23
CA LEU A 14 -9.40 15.47 7.30
C LEU A 14 -8.51 14.76 8.34
N ALA A 15 -7.50 13.99 7.90
CA ALA A 15 -6.55 13.35 8.82
C ALA A 15 -5.69 14.35 9.59
N LYS A 16 -5.30 15.48 8.97
CA LYS A 16 -4.55 16.55 9.66
C LYS A 16 -5.40 17.22 10.73
N VAL A 17 -6.67 17.54 10.42
CA VAL A 17 -7.60 18.11 11.40
C VAL A 17 -7.94 17.10 12.50
N ALA A 18 -8.04 15.81 12.18
CA ALA A 18 -8.23 14.74 13.16
C ALA A 18 -7.03 14.61 14.11
N PHE A 19 -5.80 14.75 13.60
CA PHE A 19 -4.58 14.77 14.40
C PHE A 19 -4.55 15.98 15.35
N ASP A 20 -4.89 17.18 14.87
CA ASP A 20 -5.00 18.40 15.70
C ASP A 20 -6.02 18.22 16.84
N ASP A 21 -7.22 17.72 16.52
CA ASP A 21 -8.28 17.42 17.49
C ASP A 21 -7.81 16.41 18.55
N GLY A 22 -7.15 15.32 18.11
CA GLY A 22 -6.57 14.31 18.98
C GLY A 22 -5.50 14.89 19.91
N TYR A 23 -4.55 15.65 19.36
CA TYR A 23 -3.49 16.27 20.14
C TYR A 23 -4.04 17.25 21.20
N LYS A 24 -4.99 18.12 20.82
CA LYS A 24 -5.66 19.03 21.76
C LYS A 24 -6.35 18.26 22.88
N ALA A 25 -7.12 17.22 22.55
CA ALA A 25 -7.83 16.41 23.55
C ALA A 25 -6.88 15.75 24.57
N ILE A 26 -5.72 15.26 24.12
CA ILE A 26 -4.68 14.70 24.99
C ILE A 26 -4.04 15.79 25.87
N SER A 27 -3.66 16.91 25.25
CA SER A 27 -2.96 18.03 25.92
C SER A 27 -3.80 18.67 27.02
N HIS A 28 -5.12 18.72 26.84
CA HIS A 28 -6.05 19.18 27.87
C HIS A 28 -6.10 18.25 29.08
N ARG A 29 -5.99 16.92 28.88
CA ARG A 29 -6.06 15.91 29.95
C ARG A 29 -4.75 15.73 30.71
N GLN A 30 -3.60 15.92 30.08
CA GLN A 30 -2.29 15.86 30.75
C GLN A 30 -2.08 16.96 31.82
N ARG A 31 -2.99 17.93 31.91
CA ARG A 31 -2.99 18.93 33.00
C ARG A 31 -3.47 18.34 34.34
N ASP A 32 -4.06 17.14 34.33
CA ASP A 32 -4.49 16.44 35.54
C ASP A 32 -3.35 15.55 36.08
N PRO A 33 -2.92 15.71 37.35
CA PRO A 33 -1.82 14.92 37.92
C PRO A 33 -2.22 13.44 38.02
N GLY A 34 -1.57 12.57 37.24
CA GLY A 34 -1.73 11.10 37.30
C GLY A 34 -2.08 10.43 35.95
N ASP A 35 -2.43 11.21 34.94
CA ASP A 35 -2.86 10.72 33.62
C ASP A 35 -1.68 10.70 32.60
N GLU A 36 -0.77 9.72 32.75
CA GLU A 36 0.28 9.49 31.75
C GLU A 36 -0.25 8.60 30.60
N TYR A 37 -0.78 9.24 29.55
CA TYR A 37 -1.24 8.53 28.35
C TYR A 37 -0.06 8.09 27.49
N THR A 38 0.09 6.78 27.32
CA THR A 38 1.12 6.18 26.45
C THR A 38 1.05 6.65 24.99
N ALA A 39 -0.14 7.07 24.53
CA ALA A 39 -0.35 7.59 23.18
C ALA A 39 0.44 8.87 22.88
N VAL A 40 0.77 9.68 23.89
CA VAL A 40 1.58 10.90 23.71
C VAL A 40 2.99 10.54 23.24
N HIS A 41 3.55 9.43 23.75
CA HIS A 41 4.88 8.97 23.36
C HIS A 41 4.98 8.55 21.89
N ASN A 42 3.83 8.26 21.27
CA ASN A 42 3.75 7.88 19.86
C ASN A 42 3.34 9.06 18.96
N MET A 43 3.25 10.29 19.47
CA MET A 43 2.98 11.48 18.67
C MET A 43 4.20 12.39 18.66
N HIS A 44 4.70 12.68 17.46
CA HIS A 44 5.58 13.83 17.25
C HIS A 44 4.73 15.00 16.78
N VAL A 45 4.80 16.12 17.49
CA VAL A 45 4.07 17.34 17.17
C VAL A 45 5.08 18.44 16.93
N GLU A 46 4.86 19.20 15.86
CA GLU A 46 5.69 20.35 15.51
C GLU A 46 5.62 21.42 16.61
N SER A 47 6.64 22.26 16.76
CA SER A 47 6.74 23.23 17.85
C SER A 47 5.67 24.32 17.81
N GLU A 48 5.09 24.57 16.64
CA GLU A 48 4.08 25.61 16.42
C GLU A 48 2.96 25.13 15.49
N PRO A 49 1.72 25.65 15.64
CA PRO A 49 0.65 25.42 14.68
C PRO A 49 1.03 25.94 13.29
N LYS A 50 0.64 25.20 12.26
CA LYS A 50 0.86 25.60 10.86
C LYS A 50 -0.47 26.02 10.23
N PHE A 51 -0.41 27.07 9.42
CA PHE A 51 -1.56 27.63 8.71
C PHE A 51 -1.77 26.92 7.37
N TYR A 52 -3.00 26.48 7.12
CA TYR A 52 -3.38 25.87 5.85
C TYR A 52 -4.70 26.44 5.31
N ARG A 53 -4.70 26.87 4.04
CA ARG A 53 -5.90 27.41 3.38
C ARG A 53 -6.97 26.35 3.11
N ASP A 54 -6.55 25.12 2.83
CA ASP A 54 -7.47 23.98 2.61
C ASP A 54 -8.25 23.62 3.88
N VAL A 55 -7.65 23.81 5.07
CA VAL A 55 -8.35 23.67 6.37
C VAL A 55 -9.46 24.70 6.54
N ILE A 56 -9.25 25.95 6.08
CA ILE A 56 -10.30 26.99 6.09
C ILE A 56 -11.47 26.55 5.21
N GLN A 57 -11.17 26.16 3.96
CA GLN A 57 -12.19 25.73 3.01
C GLN A 57 -12.97 24.53 3.56
N PHE A 58 -12.25 23.56 4.13
CA PHE A 58 -12.82 22.38 4.76
C PHE A 58 -13.75 22.74 5.93
N ARG A 59 -13.31 23.60 6.86
CA ARG A 59 -14.13 24.04 8.01
C ARG A 59 -15.32 24.90 7.62
N ARG A 60 -15.22 25.68 6.54
CA ARG A 60 -16.33 26.49 6.01
C ARG A 60 -17.37 25.63 5.29
N ALA A 61 -16.94 24.66 4.50
CA ALA A 61 -17.84 23.70 3.86
C ALA A 61 -18.66 22.91 4.90
N GLU A 62 -18.03 22.56 6.03
CA GLU A 62 -18.70 21.96 7.19
C GLU A 62 -19.72 22.88 7.88
N ALA A 63 -19.54 24.20 7.82
CA ALA A 63 -20.42 25.16 8.49
C ALA A 63 -21.66 25.52 7.66
N GLN A 64 -21.70 25.16 6.37
CA GLN A 64 -22.87 25.36 5.53
C GLN A 64 -23.86 24.21 5.73
N PRO A 65 -25.09 24.48 6.22
CA PRO A 65 -26.08 23.43 6.39
C PRO A 65 -26.51 22.86 5.03
N GLU A 66 -26.61 21.52 4.93
CA GLU A 66 -27.28 20.84 3.82
C GLU A 66 -28.78 21.18 3.87
N GLY A 67 -29.16 22.32 3.29
CA GLY A 67 -30.52 22.84 3.40
C GLY A 67 -30.77 24.00 2.46
N ASP A 68 -31.43 23.65 1.37
CA ASP A 68 -32.16 24.50 0.42
C ASP A 68 -31.35 25.24 -0.65
N GLY A 69 -31.62 24.85 -1.89
CA GLY A 69 -31.24 25.61 -3.07
C GLY A 69 -32.04 26.89 -3.11
N CYS A 70 -31.53 27.93 -2.49
CA CYS A 70 -31.89 29.29 -2.84
C CYS A 70 -30.61 30.12 -2.78
N GLU A 71 -30.18 30.60 -3.95
CA GLU A 71 -29.18 31.65 -4.08
C GLU A 71 -29.68 32.89 -3.34
N ASP A 72 -29.41 32.99 -2.05
CA ASP A 72 -29.41 34.26 -1.36
C ASP A 72 -27.98 34.53 -0.90
N LEU A 73 -27.29 35.32 -1.74
CA LEU A 73 -25.98 35.89 -1.51
C LEU A 73 -26.04 36.81 -0.29
N THR A 74 -26.10 36.22 0.90
CA THR A 74 -25.86 36.98 2.13
C THR A 74 -24.36 37.21 2.24
N GLU A 75 -24.03 38.50 2.30
CA GLU A 75 -22.70 39.08 2.19
C GLU A 75 -21.64 38.32 3.00
N PRO A 76 -20.41 38.14 2.48
CA PRO A 76 -19.35 37.57 3.28
C PRO A 76 -19.06 38.55 4.41
N GLY A 77 -19.35 38.14 5.65
CA GLY A 77 -18.72 38.75 6.81
C GLY A 77 -17.22 38.81 6.53
N THR A 78 -16.65 40.01 6.59
CA THR A 78 -15.21 40.22 6.41
C THR A 78 -14.50 39.59 7.60
N ASP A 79 -14.31 38.26 7.57
CA ASP A 79 -13.43 37.55 8.49
C ASP A 79 -12.12 38.32 8.50
N SER A 80 -11.70 38.78 9.68
CA SER A 80 -10.44 39.48 9.80
C SER A 80 -9.30 38.52 9.43
N GLU A 81 -8.13 39.06 9.06
CA GLU A 81 -6.95 38.21 8.81
C GLU A 81 -6.62 37.32 10.02
N ASN A 82 -6.93 37.81 11.24
CA ASN A 82 -6.76 37.05 12.48
C ASN A 82 -7.75 35.88 12.58
N ASP A 83 -9.01 36.08 12.22
CA ASP A 83 -10.04 35.01 12.24
C ASP A 83 -9.68 33.92 11.22
N LEU A 84 -9.21 34.31 10.04
CA LEU A 84 -8.73 33.35 9.03
C LEU A 84 -7.51 32.58 9.53
N ARG A 85 -6.56 33.27 10.17
CA ARG A 85 -5.37 32.64 10.76
C ARG A 85 -5.76 31.64 11.83
N GLU A 86 -6.68 31.96 12.72
CA GLU A 86 -7.16 31.03 13.75
C GLU A 86 -7.89 29.83 13.13
N LEU A 87 -8.75 30.09 12.14
CA LEU A 87 -9.51 29.05 11.45
C LEU A 87 -8.64 28.11 10.61
N GLY A 88 -7.55 28.60 10.04
CA GLY A 88 -6.63 27.81 9.20
C GLY A 88 -5.47 27.17 9.96
N SER A 89 -5.23 27.55 11.22
CA SER A 89 -4.09 27.04 12.00
C SER A 89 -4.43 25.75 12.75
N ILE A 90 -3.60 24.74 12.57
CA ILE A 90 -3.71 23.44 13.23
C ILE A 90 -2.35 22.94 13.70
N TRP A 91 -2.33 22.16 14.78
CA TRP A 91 -1.15 21.39 15.16
C TRP A 91 -0.93 20.27 14.15
N THR A 92 0.32 20.14 13.70
CA THR A 92 0.71 19.11 12.74
C THR A 92 1.84 18.25 13.28
N GLY A 93 2.01 17.08 12.67
CA GLY A 93 2.96 16.11 13.16
C GLY A 93 2.82 14.76 12.47
N HIS A 94 3.26 13.72 13.15
CA HIS A 94 3.12 12.34 12.72
C HIS A 94 3.11 11.40 13.91
N TYR A 95 2.58 10.20 13.71
CA TYR A 95 2.74 9.13 14.69
C TYR A 95 4.07 8.42 14.50
N ILE A 96 4.62 7.94 15.60
CA ILE A 96 5.90 7.25 15.68
C ILE A 96 5.67 5.80 16.10
N LEU A 97 6.33 4.87 15.40
CA LEU A 97 6.49 3.49 15.83
C LEU A 97 7.93 3.27 16.29
N HIS A 98 8.10 2.92 17.56
CA HIS A 98 9.41 2.85 18.20
C HIS A 98 9.48 1.68 19.19
N LEU A 99 10.58 0.93 19.21
CA LEU A 99 10.73 -0.25 20.06
C LEU A 99 11.07 0.07 21.52
N SER A 100 11.71 1.21 21.81
CA SER A 100 11.98 1.59 23.21
C SER A 100 10.73 2.14 23.92
N HIS A 101 9.69 2.52 23.17
CA HIS A 101 8.35 2.80 23.71
C HIS A 101 7.41 1.67 23.31
N ARG A 102 7.37 0.62 24.14
CA ARG A 102 6.57 -0.59 23.86
C ARG A 102 5.09 -0.23 23.75
N PRO A 103 4.31 -0.95 22.90
CA PRO A 103 2.87 -0.78 22.86
C PRO A 103 2.27 -1.09 24.23
N SER A 104 1.16 -0.42 24.55
CA SER A 104 0.42 -0.62 25.80
C SER A 104 0.03 -2.07 26.04
N THR A 105 -0.21 -2.82 24.96
CA THR A 105 -0.46 -4.27 24.96
C THR A 105 0.56 -4.95 24.04
N PRO A 106 1.77 -5.28 24.53
CA PRO A 106 2.89 -5.76 23.71
C PRO A 106 2.56 -6.97 22.83
N GLU A 107 1.73 -7.91 23.30
CA GLU A 107 1.32 -9.08 22.52
C GLU A 107 0.40 -8.74 21.34
N MET A 108 -0.24 -7.56 21.37
CA MET A 108 -1.13 -7.07 20.32
C MET A 108 -0.42 -6.13 19.33
N GLY A 109 0.70 -5.53 19.71
CA GLY A 109 1.39 -4.50 18.93
C GLY A 109 0.76 -3.12 19.10
N TRP A 110 1.10 -2.17 18.23
CA TRP A 110 0.59 -0.80 18.28
C TRP A 110 -0.83 -0.74 17.72
N ILE A 111 -1.80 -0.45 18.58
CA ILE A 111 -3.22 -0.40 18.22
C ILE A 111 -3.58 1.00 17.75
N ALA A 112 -4.26 1.10 16.61
CA ALA A 112 -4.76 2.35 16.07
C ALA A 112 -6.30 2.39 16.08
N GLY A 113 -6.85 3.56 16.45
CA GLY A 113 -8.30 3.75 16.49
C GLY A 113 -8.73 5.04 17.21
N LYS A 114 -9.98 5.05 17.68
CA LYS A 114 -10.56 6.18 18.42
C LYS A 114 -10.07 6.24 19.87
N GLY A 115 -9.62 7.40 20.31
CA GLY A 115 -9.26 7.68 21.70
C GLY A 115 -9.30 9.18 22.02
N PRO A 116 -9.07 9.59 23.28
CA PRO A 116 -8.90 8.76 24.47
C PRO A 116 -10.24 8.14 24.94
N THR A 117 -10.17 7.01 25.67
CA THR A 117 -11.32 6.35 26.32
C THR A 117 -11.22 6.48 27.83
N GLU A 118 -12.32 6.53 28.57
CA GLU A 118 -12.30 6.70 30.05
C GLU A 118 -11.89 5.45 30.82
N LYS A 119 -12.06 4.28 30.21
CA LYS A 119 -11.65 2.98 30.75
C LYS A 119 -10.91 2.27 29.61
N GLY A 120 -9.73 1.73 29.91
CA GLY A 120 -8.87 1.07 28.92
C GLY A 120 -9.55 -0.11 28.18
N PRO A 121 -8.85 -0.77 27.24
CA PRO A 121 -7.49 -0.45 26.79
C PRO A 121 -7.43 0.82 25.92
N TYR A 122 -6.25 1.44 25.83
CA TYR A 122 -6.02 2.63 25.03
C TYR A 122 -5.46 2.23 23.66
N ALA A 123 -5.92 2.87 22.59
CA ALA A 123 -5.17 2.82 21.34
C ALA A 123 -3.81 3.50 21.54
N ASP A 124 -2.74 2.93 21.00
CA ASP A 124 -1.40 3.51 21.02
C ASP A 124 -1.28 4.66 20.01
N ILE A 125 -2.14 4.64 18.98
CA ILE A 125 -2.22 5.61 17.89
C ILE A 125 -3.67 6.13 17.82
N PHE A 126 -3.88 7.36 18.31
CA PHE A 126 -5.18 8.01 18.34
C PHE A 126 -5.50 8.72 17.03
N LEU A 127 -6.18 8.04 16.12
CA LEU A 127 -6.50 8.57 14.80
C LEU A 127 -7.45 9.78 14.86
N CYS A 128 -8.38 9.77 15.80
CA CYS A 128 -9.32 10.87 16.09
C CYS A 128 -10.03 10.66 17.43
N THR A 129 -10.70 11.71 17.93
CA THR A 129 -11.59 11.59 19.08
C THR A 129 -12.93 10.91 18.73
N ARG A 130 -13.67 10.48 19.75
CA ARG A 130 -15.04 9.96 19.57
C ARG A 130 -15.99 11.03 19.02
N SER A 131 -15.86 12.26 19.50
CA SER A 131 -16.65 13.40 19.04
C SER A 131 -16.36 13.72 17.58
N PHE A 132 -15.08 13.71 17.19
CA PHE A 132 -14.66 13.88 15.81
C PHE A 132 -15.22 12.77 14.91
N ALA A 133 -15.05 11.51 15.30
CA ALA A 133 -15.59 10.38 14.54
C ALA A 133 -17.11 10.49 14.34
N LYS A 134 -17.85 10.96 15.36
CA LYS A 134 -19.29 11.18 15.26
C LYS A 134 -19.62 12.34 14.31
N ARG A 135 -18.90 13.46 14.42
CA ARG A 135 -19.10 14.65 13.58
C ARG A 135 -18.94 14.34 12.09
N TYR A 136 -17.88 13.63 11.74
CA TYR A 136 -17.55 13.30 10.35
C TYR A 136 -18.04 11.91 9.91
N SER A 137 -18.98 11.32 10.65
CA SER A 137 -19.57 10.00 10.36
C SER A 137 -18.54 8.89 10.07
N LEU A 138 -17.38 8.93 10.73
CA LEU A 138 -16.29 7.99 10.54
C LEU A 138 -16.63 6.64 11.20
N LYS A 139 -16.66 5.58 10.40
CA LYS A 139 -16.88 4.18 10.85
C LYS A 139 -15.63 3.57 11.52
N LEU A 140 -15.00 4.33 12.40
CA LEU A 140 -13.83 3.93 13.17
C LEU A 140 -14.25 3.21 14.46
N ARG A 141 -13.46 2.20 14.87
CA ARG A 141 -13.58 1.54 16.18
C ARG A 141 -12.52 2.11 17.14
N SER A 142 -12.70 1.92 18.44
CA SER A 142 -11.61 2.25 19.40
C SER A 142 -10.38 1.37 19.17
N PHE A 143 -10.60 0.12 18.75
CA PHE A 143 -9.59 -0.84 18.31
C PHE A 143 -9.88 -1.17 16.86
N HIS A 144 -9.24 -0.46 15.93
CA HIS A 144 -9.62 -0.52 14.53
C HIS A 144 -8.66 -1.37 13.69
N PHE A 145 -7.36 -1.15 13.86
CA PHE A 145 -6.30 -1.97 13.29
C PHE A 145 -5.06 -1.91 14.17
N ARG A 146 -4.01 -2.65 13.81
CA ARG A 146 -2.75 -2.69 14.57
C ARG A 146 -1.54 -2.93 13.69
N PHE A 147 -0.38 -2.41 14.12
CA PHE A 147 0.93 -2.76 13.59
C PHE A 147 1.61 -3.77 14.53
N ASN A 148 2.22 -4.84 13.99
CA ASN A 148 2.93 -5.81 14.80
C ASN A 148 4.00 -6.56 13.98
N PHE A 149 4.92 -7.22 14.68
CA PHE A 149 5.86 -8.19 14.12
C PHE A 149 5.27 -9.61 14.25
N ASP A 150 5.55 -10.51 13.32
CA ASP A 150 4.73 -11.73 13.11
C ASP A 150 4.90 -12.83 14.19
N ARG A 151 3.77 -13.33 14.72
CA ARG A 151 3.41 -14.77 14.68
C ARG A 151 1.89 -14.92 14.52
N GLN A 152 1.44 -15.33 13.33
CA GLN A 152 0.10 -15.78 12.93
C GLN A 152 -0.98 -15.66 14.02
N LYS A 153 -1.48 -14.45 14.26
CA LYS A 153 -2.72 -14.24 15.02
C LYS A 153 -3.58 -13.25 14.25
N ARG A 154 -4.80 -13.73 13.93
CA ARG A 154 -5.86 -13.01 13.22
C ARG A 154 -5.89 -11.54 13.62
N SER A 155 -5.82 -10.65 12.64
CA SER A 155 -5.86 -9.22 12.89
C SER A 155 -7.32 -8.77 13.01
N LEU A 156 -7.60 -7.90 13.97
CA LEU A 156 -8.86 -7.16 14.04
C LEU A 156 -8.72 -6.01 13.04
N VAL A 157 -9.15 -6.22 11.79
CA VAL A 157 -9.18 -5.16 10.78
C VAL A 157 -10.62 -5.01 10.29
N HIS A 158 -11.05 -3.77 10.15
CA HIS A 158 -12.30 -3.41 9.51
C HIS A 158 -12.02 -2.21 8.61
N SER A 159 -12.32 -2.28 7.30
CA SER A 159 -12.28 -1.13 6.39
C SER A 159 -10.97 -0.31 6.37
N VAL A 160 -9.83 -1.00 6.28
CA VAL A 160 -8.51 -0.37 6.04
C VAL A 160 -8.06 -0.73 4.64
N THR A 161 -7.50 0.22 3.89
CA THR A 161 -6.79 -0.07 2.64
C THR A 161 -5.33 0.34 2.74
N VAL A 162 -4.47 -0.42 2.05
CA VAL A 162 -3.04 -0.13 1.91
C VAL A 162 -2.73 -0.09 0.42
N ASN A 163 -2.25 1.05 -0.09
CA ASN A 163 -2.09 1.32 -1.52
C ASN A 163 -3.34 0.93 -2.32
N ASP A 164 -4.51 1.36 -1.84
CA ASP A 164 -5.84 1.07 -2.41
C ASP A 164 -6.29 -0.40 -2.38
N VAL A 165 -5.49 -1.30 -1.81
CA VAL A 165 -5.87 -2.72 -1.59
C VAL A 165 -6.56 -2.87 -0.24
N GLU A 166 -7.77 -3.43 -0.22
CA GLU A 166 -8.50 -3.71 1.02
C GLU A 166 -7.77 -4.74 1.89
N VAL A 167 -7.55 -4.38 3.15
CA VAL A 167 -6.94 -5.25 4.15
C VAL A 167 -8.02 -5.97 4.92
N GLY A 168 -8.11 -7.28 4.69
CA GLY A 168 -8.99 -8.18 5.44
C GLY A 168 -8.43 -8.55 6.81
N ARG A 169 -8.98 -9.63 7.40
CA ARG A 169 -8.53 -10.17 8.70
C ARG A 169 -7.17 -10.87 8.65
N GLN A 170 -6.64 -11.08 7.45
CA GLN A 170 -5.32 -11.67 7.22
C GLN A 170 -4.23 -10.62 7.43
N ILE A 171 -2.99 -11.09 7.61
CA ILE A 171 -1.84 -10.21 7.72
C ILE A 171 -1.66 -9.50 6.37
N HIS A 172 -1.41 -8.20 6.41
CA HIS A 172 -0.94 -7.42 5.27
C HIS A 172 0.45 -6.90 5.61
N SER A 173 1.47 -7.38 4.91
CA SER A 173 2.85 -6.99 5.08
C SER A 173 3.07 -5.59 4.50
N LEU A 174 3.70 -4.72 5.28
CA LEU A 174 4.12 -3.40 4.81
C LEU A 174 5.51 -3.56 4.19
N ASN A 175 5.56 -4.03 2.96
CA ASN A 175 6.78 -4.48 2.30
C ASN A 175 7.44 -3.42 1.40
N GLN A 176 6.89 -2.20 1.34
CA GLN A 176 7.46 -1.07 0.60
C GLN A 176 7.95 0.01 1.56
N TYR A 177 8.89 0.84 1.11
CA TYR A 177 9.46 1.90 1.95
C TYR A 177 8.42 2.91 2.41
N SER A 178 7.48 3.23 1.51
CA SER A 178 6.33 4.09 1.78
C SER A 178 5.07 3.44 1.25
N MET A 179 3.97 3.55 2.01
CA MET A 179 2.66 3.02 1.65
C MET A 179 1.56 3.96 2.11
N LYS A 180 0.52 4.13 1.30
CA LYS A 180 -0.67 4.89 1.67
C LYS A 180 -1.61 4.01 2.46
N ILE A 181 -1.94 4.41 3.68
CA ILE A 181 -2.92 3.74 4.53
C ILE A 181 -4.18 4.61 4.59
N ARG A 182 -5.32 4.06 4.16
CA ARG A 182 -6.63 4.71 4.28
C ARG A 182 -7.49 3.98 5.29
N VAL A 183 -8.15 4.76 6.15
CA VAL A 183 -9.02 4.26 7.20
C VAL A 183 -10.33 5.03 7.14
N GLY A 184 -11.32 4.48 6.44
CA GLY A 184 -12.50 5.25 6.04
C GLY A 184 -12.10 6.45 5.19
N LEU A 185 -12.36 7.66 5.69
CA LEU A 185 -12.00 8.92 5.01
C LEU A 185 -10.64 9.50 5.44
N LEU A 186 -9.96 8.88 6.42
CA LEU A 186 -8.66 9.35 6.88
C LEU A 186 -7.56 8.72 6.04
N GLU A 187 -6.63 9.54 5.53
CA GLU A 187 -5.49 9.07 4.74
C GLU A 187 -4.18 9.38 5.45
N TYR A 188 -3.27 8.41 5.41
CA TYR A 188 -1.96 8.49 6.04
C TYR A 188 -0.87 7.95 5.11
N ASP A 189 0.30 8.58 5.16
CA ASP A 189 1.53 8.06 4.56
C ASP A 189 2.30 7.30 5.64
N PHE A 190 2.38 5.98 5.51
CA PHE A 190 3.28 5.14 6.30
C PHE A 190 4.65 5.13 5.65
N GLN A 191 5.72 5.28 6.44
CA GLN A 191 7.08 5.31 5.94
C GLN A 191 8.05 4.66 6.92
N TYR A 192 8.91 3.76 6.42
CA TYR A 192 10.06 3.28 7.17
C TYR A 192 11.13 4.38 7.31
N THR A 193 11.78 4.43 8.46
CA THR A 193 12.88 5.38 8.68
C THR A 193 14.22 4.74 8.30
N ASN A 194 15.26 5.56 8.25
CA ASN A 194 16.64 5.09 8.13
C ASN A 194 17.23 4.67 9.49
N ALA A 195 16.42 4.11 10.40
CA ALA A 195 16.92 3.60 11.67
C ALA A 195 18.07 2.61 11.44
N SER A 196 19.08 2.63 12.33
CA SER A 196 20.23 1.73 12.23
C SER A 196 19.75 0.28 12.12
N PRO A 197 20.06 -0.43 11.02
CA PRO A 197 19.58 -1.79 10.83
C PRO A 197 19.96 -2.69 12.00
N VAL A 198 21.18 -2.56 12.53
CA VAL A 198 21.69 -3.38 13.65
C VAL A 198 20.84 -3.19 14.91
N ALA A 199 20.70 -1.95 15.39
CA ALA A 199 19.94 -1.66 16.61
C ALA A 199 18.45 -2.02 16.45
N PHE A 200 17.87 -1.75 15.28
CA PHE A 200 16.50 -2.13 14.98
C PHE A 200 16.31 -3.65 15.03
N PHE A 201 17.19 -4.43 14.39
CA PHE A 201 17.06 -5.89 14.37
C PHE A 201 17.27 -6.50 15.76
N GLU A 202 18.18 -5.97 16.57
CA GLU A 202 18.38 -6.43 17.94
C GLU A 202 17.14 -6.18 18.81
N HIS A 203 16.64 -4.95 18.86
CA HIS A 203 15.44 -4.61 19.63
C HIS A 203 14.19 -5.35 19.11
N ARG A 204 14.07 -5.53 17.80
CA ARG A 204 12.97 -6.31 17.21
C ARG A 204 13.06 -7.77 17.63
N ARG A 205 14.25 -8.38 17.58
CA ARG A 205 14.45 -9.78 18.00
C ARG A 205 14.13 -9.95 19.48
N GLU A 206 14.55 -9.01 20.33
CA GLU A 206 14.20 -9.00 21.75
C GLU A 206 12.68 -8.89 21.96
N TYR A 207 12.01 -7.97 21.27
CA TYR A 207 10.56 -7.81 21.33
C TYR A 207 9.83 -9.08 20.90
N ILE A 208 10.22 -9.70 19.79
CA ILE A 208 9.64 -10.96 19.31
C ILE A 208 9.85 -12.09 20.33
N ALA A 209 11.03 -12.19 20.93
CA ALA A 209 11.35 -13.21 21.92
C ALA A 209 10.55 -13.03 23.21
N THR A 210 10.46 -11.79 23.71
CA THR A 210 9.93 -11.48 25.03
C THR A 210 8.42 -11.19 25.01
N ALA A 211 7.97 -10.24 24.18
CA ALA A 211 6.58 -9.82 24.11
C ALA A 211 5.71 -10.83 23.34
N LEU A 212 6.21 -11.36 22.22
CA LEU A 212 5.43 -12.29 21.38
C LEU A 212 5.66 -13.76 21.74
N ARG A 213 6.66 -14.06 22.58
CA ARG A 213 7.06 -15.42 22.98
C ARG A 213 7.28 -16.34 21.78
N ALA A 214 7.86 -15.79 20.71
CA ALA A 214 8.12 -16.52 19.48
C ALA A 214 9.59 -16.97 19.41
N PRO A 215 9.90 -18.09 18.73
CA PRO A 215 11.27 -18.55 18.53
C PRO A 215 12.10 -17.46 17.85
N THR A 216 13.29 -17.16 18.37
CA THR A 216 14.22 -16.17 17.81
C THR A 216 14.94 -16.66 16.55
N SER A 217 14.82 -17.94 16.19
CA SER A 217 15.40 -18.50 14.97
C SER A 217 14.58 -18.07 13.75
N ILE A 218 14.67 -16.79 13.39
CA ILE A 218 14.26 -16.33 12.09
C ILE A 218 15.30 -16.88 11.11
N VAL A 219 14.90 -17.85 10.28
CA VAL A 219 15.79 -18.48 9.28
C VAL A 219 16.26 -17.47 8.23
N PHE A 220 15.50 -16.38 8.05
CA PHE A 220 15.79 -15.34 7.07
C PHE A 220 15.02 -14.04 7.41
N ASP A 221 15.71 -12.91 7.59
CA ASP A 221 15.10 -11.60 7.85
C ASP A 221 15.02 -10.79 6.55
N MET A 222 13.86 -10.20 6.26
CA MET A 222 13.75 -9.21 5.20
C MET A 222 14.40 -7.90 5.67
N PRO A 223 15.30 -7.29 4.88
CA PRO A 223 15.79 -5.96 5.18
C PRO A 223 14.63 -4.96 5.13
N THR A 224 14.73 -3.87 5.89
CA THR A 224 13.83 -2.74 5.77
C THR A 224 13.76 -2.31 4.30
N PRO A 225 12.57 -2.17 3.70
CA PRO A 225 12.45 -1.82 2.29
C PRO A 225 13.20 -0.53 1.94
N CYS A 226 13.96 -0.53 0.86
CA CYS A 226 14.71 0.65 0.42
C CYS A 226 13.79 1.68 -0.26
N LEU A 227 14.13 2.97 -0.17
CA LEU A 227 13.38 4.08 -0.81
C LEU A 227 13.15 3.86 -2.31
N ASN A 228 14.11 3.22 -3.00
CA ASN A 228 14.07 2.93 -4.43
C ASN A 228 13.76 1.44 -4.73
N ALA A 229 13.14 0.74 -3.78
CA ALA A 229 12.72 -0.64 -4.00
C ALA A 229 11.79 -0.72 -5.21
N ARG A 230 12.12 -1.63 -6.13
CA ARG A 230 11.34 -1.84 -7.35
C ARG A 230 10.27 -2.89 -7.09
N THR A 231 9.10 -2.74 -7.69
CA THR A 231 8.09 -3.78 -7.72
C THR A 231 8.07 -4.47 -9.09
N ILE A 232 7.86 -5.77 -9.10
CA ILE A 232 7.61 -6.56 -10.31
C ILE A 232 6.41 -7.47 -10.01
N GLY A 233 5.28 -7.23 -10.68
CA GLY A 233 4.00 -7.83 -10.30
C GLY A 233 3.67 -7.55 -8.84
N GLN A 234 3.39 -8.60 -8.08
CA GLN A 234 3.10 -8.51 -6.64
C GLN A 234 4.34 -8.44 -5.73
N TRP A 235 5.55 -8.54 -6.28
CA TRP A 235 6.78 -8.67 -5.50
C TRP A 235 7.51 -7.33 -5.38
N THR A 236 7.79 -6.91 -4.16
CA THR A 236 8.73 -5.82 -3.87
C THR A 236 10.13 -6.39 -3.71
N LEU A 237 11.06 -5.90 -4.53
CA LEU A 237 12.45 -6.34 -4.56
C LEU A 237 13.26 -5.65 -3.45
N GLY A 238 13.96 -6.46 -2.67
CA GLY A 238 14.93 -6.05 -1.66
C GLY A 238 16.37 -6.17 -2.18
N GLU A 239 17.25 -6.65 -1.31
CA GLU A 239 18.68 -6.80 -1.58
C GLU A 239 18.95 -7.75 -2.76
N ARG A 240 20.00 -7.44 -3.54
CA ARG A 240 20.51 -8.33 -4.57
C ARG A 240 21.29 -9.47 -3.92
N LEU A 241 20.81 -10.70 -4.11
CA LEU A 241 21.43 -11.91 -3.59
C LEU A 241 22.59 -12.39 -4.48
N GLY A 242 22.54 -12.12 -5.78
CA GLY A 242 23.57 -12.55 -6.71
C GLY A 242 23.38 -12.02 -8.13
N SER A 243 24.40 -12.24 -8.96
CA SER A 243 24.37 -11.94 -10.40
C SER A 243 25.28 -12.92 -11.13
N ASP A 244 24.85 -13.38 -12.29
CA ASP A 244 25.63 -14.15 -13.23
C ASP A 244 25.41 -13.62 -14.66
N THR A 245 25.89 -14.33 -15.67
CA THR A 245 25.65 -14.00 -17.08
C THR A 245 24.20 -14.26 -17.52
N ALA A 246 23.45 -15.06 -16.77
CA ALA A 246 22.06 -15.40 -17.07
C ALA A 246 21.07 -14.35 -16.53
N GLY A 247 21.45 -13.63 -15.47
CA GLY A 247 20.61 -12.61 -14.88
C GLY A 247 21.05 -12.15 -13.50
N LYS A 248 20.12 -11.52 -12.79
CA LYS A 248 20.31 -11.01 -11.43
C LYS A 248 19.27 -11.62 -10.51
N VAL A 249 19.68 -12.05 -9.33
CA VAL A 249 18.79 -12.62 -8.31
C VAL A 249 18.62 -11.63 -7.18
N PHE A 250 17.37 -11.36 -6.83
CA PHE A 250 16.98 -10.46 -5.76
C PHE A 250 16.15 -11.20 -4.73
N LEU A 251 16.17 -10.71 -3.51
CA LEU A 251 15.17 -11.04 -2.53
C LEU A 251 13.85 -10.36 -2.90
N GLY A 252 12.73 -11.05 -2.80
CA GLY A 252 11.40 -10.52 -3.06
C GLY A 252 10.45 -10.81 -1.91
N SER A 253 9.53 -9.89 -1.64
CA SER A 253 8.42 -10.13 -0.71
C SER A 253 7.12 -9.50 -1.21
N ASN A 254 5.98 -10.01 -0.78
CA ASN A 254 4.67 -9.47 -1.13
C ASN A 254 3.84 -9.05 0.10
N SER A 255 2.66 -8.50 -0.14
CA SER A 255 1.71 -8.08 0.90
C SER A 255 1.17 -9.23 1.74
N LYS A 256 1.33 -10.50 1.33
CA LYS A 256 0.94 -11.68 2.11
C LYS A 256 2.05 -12.17 3.05
N ASN A 257 3.15 -11.44 3.13
CA ASN A 257 4.36 -11.83 3.87
C ASN A 257 5.04 -13.10 3.30
N GLU A 258 4.82 -13.41 2.02
CA GLU A 258 5.58 -14.45 1.33
C GLU A 258 6.96 -13.88 0.94
N ILE A 259 7.99 -14.72 1.02
CA ILE A 259 9.37 -14.38 0.67
C ILE A 259 9.82 -15.31 -0.45
N VAL A 260 10.44 -14.75 -1.49
CA VAL A 260 10.91 -15.47 -2.67
C VAL A 260 12.28 -14.97 -3.11
N ALA A 261 12.98 -15.76 -3.93
CA ALA A 261 14.08 -15.27 -4.76
C ALA A 261 13.52 -14.92 -6.15
N VAL A 262 13.73 -13.68 -6.60
CA VAL A 262 13.31 -13.21 -7.93
C VAL A 262 14.52 -13.18 -8.84
N LYS A 263 14.52 -14.01 -9.89
CA LYS A 263 15.54 -13.99 -10.93
C LYS A 263 15.05 -13.15 -12.11
N ILE A 264 15.74 -12.04 -12.38
CA ILE A 264 15.52 -11.20 -13.56
C ILE A 264 16.49 -11.66 -14.65
N MET A 265 15.96 -12.21 -15.73
CA MET A 265 16.71 -12.74 -16.87
C MET A 265 17.06 -11.62 -17.86
N LEU A 266 18.29 -11.66 -18.40
CA LEU A 266 18.77 -10.72 -19.43
C LEU A 266 19.13 -11.46 -20.73
N LYS A 267 18.26 -12.38 -21.17
CA LYS A 267 18.51 -13.28 -22.31
C LYS A 267 17.46 -13.12 -23.42
N SER A 268 17.70 -13.77 -24.56
CA SER A 268 16.72 -13.91 -25.65
C SER A 268 15.47 -14.67 -25.19
N ALA A 269 14.34 -14.42 -25.83
CA ALA A 269 13.06 -15.08 -25.54
C ALA A 269 13.18 -16.62 -25.52
N SER A 270 13.87 -17.21 -26.49
CA SER A 270 14.11 -18.66 -26.56
C SER A 270 14.80 -19.24 -25.33
N SER A 271 15.80 -18.54 -24.78
CA SER A 271 16.50 -19.02 -23.58
C SER A 271 15.68 -18.80 -22.31
N VAL A 272 14.76 -17.83 -22.31
CA VAL A 272 13.79 -17.64 -21.22
C VAL A 272 12.78 -18.77 -21.22
N ASP A 273 12.27 -19.18 -22.37
CA ASP A 273 11.28 -20.27 -22.50
C ASP A 273 11.85 -21.62 -22.04
N GLU A 274 13.09 -21.95 -22.41
CA GLU A 274 13.79 -23.16 -21.92
C GLU A 274 13.95 -23.18 -20.40
N GLU A 275 14.27 -22.02 -19.82
CA GLU A 275 14.47 -21.89 -18.37
C GLU A 275 13.13 -21.98 -17.62
N ILE A 276 12.07 -21.37 -18.14
CA ILE A 276 10.70 -21.55 -17.63
C ILE A 276 10.30 -23.02 -17.67
N GLY A 277 10.52 -23.70 -18.81
CA GLY A 277 10.19 -25.12 -18.97
C GLY A 277 10.94 -26.02 -17.96
N THR A 278 12.22 -25.72 -17.70
CA THR A 278 13.00 -26.43 -16.66
C THR A 278 12.39 -26.27 -15.28
N TYR A 279 12.03 -25.04 -14.90
CA TYR A 279 11.43 -24.76 -13.60
C TYR A 279 10.02 -25.35 -13.44
N GLN A 280 9.23 -25.40 -14.52
CA GLN A 280 7.93 -26.08 -14.52
C GLN A 280 8.08 -27.60 -14.35
N ALA A 281 9.06 -28.22 -15.01
CA ALA A 281 9.36 -29.64 -14.82
C ALA A 281 9.81 -29.94 -13.38
N MET A 282 10.65 -29.08 -12.80
CA MET A 282 11.04 -29.19 -11.38
C MET A 282 9.85 -29.04 -10.43
N LEU A 283 8.92 -28.12 -10.74
CA LEU A 283 7.71 -27.95 -9.95
C LEU A 283 6.84 -29.21 -9.98
N ALA A 284 6.63 -29.79 -11.17
CA ALA A 284 5.86 -31.03 -11.33
C ALA A 284 6.49 -32.19 -10.54
N LEU A 285 7.83 -32.31 -10.55
CA LEU A 285 8.55 -33.29 -9.71
C LEU A 285 8.35 -33.02 -8.21
N ALA A 286 8.38 -31.75 -7.79
CA ALA A 286 8.23 -31.34 -6.40
C ALA A 286 6.79 -31.43 -5.86
N GLU A 287 5.78 -31.57 -6.72
CA GLU A 287 4.39 -31.87 -6.32
C GLU A 287 4.20 -33.34 -5.95
N HIS A 288 5.04 -34.22 -6.50
CA HIS A 288 5.02 -35.66 -6.25
C HIS A 288 5.98 -36.08 -5.12
N ASP A 289 6.77 -35.14 -4.59
CA ASP A 289 7.76 -35.36 -3.54
C ASP A 289 7.76 -34.20 -2.52
N ASP A 290 7.44 -34.51 -1.26
CA ASP A 290 7.48 -33.56 -0.13
C ASP A 290 8.91 -33.09 0.23
N ASN A 291 9.91 -33.53 -0.53
CA ASN A 291 11.29 -33.14 -0.36
C ASN A 291 11.49 -31.61 -0.45
N LYS A 292 11.93 -31.03 0.66
CA LYS A 292 12.20 -29.58 0.79
C LYS A 292 13.47 -29.12 0.07
N ARG A 293 14.20 -30.01 -0.59
CA ARG A 293 15.46 -29.72 -1.29
C ARG A 293 15.27 -29.30 -2.75
N ILE A 294 14.06 -29.37 -3.28
CA ILE A 294 13.76 -28.98 -4.66
C ILE A 294 13.35 -27.51 -4.69
N VAL A 295 14.00 -26.72 -5.55
CA VAL A 295 13.61 -25.34 -5.84
C VAL A 295 12.25 -25.35 -6.54
N ARG A 296 11.30 -24.57 -6.02
CA ARG A 296 9.95 -24.48 -6.56
C ARG A 296 9.75 -23.13 -7.23
N LEU A 297 9.30 -23.16 -8.48
CA LEU A 297 8.85 -21.96 -9.18
C LEU A 297 7.54 -21.49 -8.55
N LYS A 298 7.50 -20.23 -8.12
CA LYS A 298 6.30 -19.64 -7.52
C LYS A 298 5.44 -18.92 -8.56
N GLU A 299 6.08 -18.18 -9.44
CA GLU A 299 5.43 -17.33 -10.43
C GLU A 299 6.42 -16.99 -11.55
N THR A 300 5.91 -16.87 -12.77
CA THR A 300 6.63 -16.28 -13.90
C THR A 300 5.96 -14.97 -14.25
N ILE A 301 6.75 -13.88 -14.31
CA ILE A 301 6.26 -12.57 -14.75
C ILE A 301 6.94 -12.27 -16.08
N ASP A 302 6.14 -12.33 -17.13
CA ASP A 302 6.59 -12.12 -18.49
C ASP A 302 5.88 -10.89 -19.07
N PRO A 303 6.62 -9.82 -19.45
CA PRO A 303 6.02 -8.63 -20.04
C PRO A 303 5.53 -8.85 -21.49
N ARG A 304 5.73 -10.04 -22.10
CA ARG A 304 5.15 -10.35 -23.40
C ARG A 304 3.62 -10.31 -23.32
N ILE A 305 2.98 -9.40 -24.06
CA ILE A 305 1.52 -9.36 -24.20
C ILE A 305 1.13 -10.54 -25.08
N ILE A 306 0.48 -11.55 -24.47
CA ILE A 306 -0.12 -12.64 -25.22
C ILE A 306 -1.55 -12.24 -25.58
N ILE A 307 -1.82 -12.12 -26.87
CA ILE A 307 -3.13 -11.83 -27.44
C ILE A 307 -3.66 -13.16 -27.98
N SER A 308 -4.72 -13.69 -27.38
CA SER A 308 -5.27 -14.99 -27.79
C SER A 308 -6.80 -14.96 -27.87
N GLY A 309 -7.38 -15.79 -28.74
CA GLY A 309 -8.82 -15.98 -28.84
C GLY A 309 -9.57 -14.76 -29.36
N ILE A 310 -8.98 -14.04 -30.32
CA ILE A 310 -9.63 -12.90 -30.97
C ILE A 310 -10.48 -13.42 -32.14
N THR A 311 -11.75 -13.03 -32.17
CA THR A 311 -12.66 -13.36 -33.27
C THR A 311 -13.18 -12.07 -33.88
N PHE A 312 -12.95 -11.89 -35.18
CA PHE A 312 -13.56 -10.85 -35.99
C PHE A 312 -14.78 -11.44 -36.67
N ILE A 313 -15.97 -10.90 -36.40
CA ILE A 313 -17.26 -11.42 -36.91
C ILE A 313 -18.02 -10.28 -37.59
N ASP A 314 -18.51 -10.51 -38.81
CA ASP A 314 -19.37 -9.60 -39.57
C ASP A 314 -18.77 -8.19 -39.76
N VAL A 315 -17.44 -8.10 -39.85
CA VAL A 315 -16.75 -6.81 -40.04
C VAL A 315 -16.67 -6.51 -41.54
N THR A 316 -17.62 -5.72 -42.03
CA THR A 316 -17.71 -5.35 -43.45
C THR A 316 -17.63 -3.85 -43.68
N GLY A 317 -17.08 -3.40 -44.81
CA GLY A 317 -17.09 -1.99 -45.18
C GLY A 317 -16.11 -1.62 -46.29
N THR A 318 -16.03 -0.32 -46.58
CA THR A 318 -15.06 0.23 -47.52
C THR A 318 -14.28 1.33 -46.83
N VAL A 319 -12.96 1.31 -46.95
CA VAL A 319 -12.06 2.35 -46.43
C VAL A 319 -11.47 3.17 -47.58
N ASP A 320 -10.91 4.33 -47.25
CA ASP A 320 -10.19 5.17 -48.21
C ASP A 320 -8.94 4.46 -48.75
N SER A 321 -8.53 4.80 -49.97
CA SER A 321 -7.44 4.10 -50.67
C SER A 321 -6.06 4.22 -50.03
N ASP A 322 -5.87 5.16 -49.10
CA ASP A 322 -4.65 5.35 -48.31
C ASP A 322 -4.74 4.75 -46.90
N ALA A 323 -5.86 4.14 -46.53
CA ALA A 323 -6.04 3.38 -45.30
C ALA A 323 -5.63 1.90 -45.48
N TYR A 324 -5.74 1.10 -44.41
CA TYR A 324 -5.54 -0.34 -44.45
C TYR A 324 -6.88 -1.06 -44.24
N ASP A 325 -7.17 -2.03 -45.10
CA ASP A 325 -8.27 -2.98 -44.89
C ASP A 325 -7.96 -3.84 -43.65
N TYR A 326 -6.70 -4.29 -43.55
CA TYR A 326 -6.19 -5.10 -42.44
C TYR A 326 -4.77 -4.66 -42.06
N TYR A 327 -4.56 -4.43 -40.77
CA TYR A 327 -3.24 -4.14 -40.21
C TYR A 327 -3.02 -4.96 -38.93
N ILE A 328 -2.30 -6.08 -39.04
CA ILE A 328 -2.01 -6.97 -37.92
C ILE A 328 -0.50 -7.08 -37.75
N LEU A 329 0.02 -6.49 -36.67
CA LEU A 329 1.44 -6.53 -36.33
C LEU A 329 1.62 -7.15 -34.95
N CYS A 330 1.68 -8.47 -34.91
CA CYS A 330 1.95 -9.26 -33.72
C CYS A 330 3.45 -9.29 -33.39
N GLY A 331 3.78 -9.34 -32.09
CA GLY A 331 5.11 -9.70 -31.66
C GLY A 331 5.37 -11.19 -31.88
N ASP A 332 6.64 -11.58 -32.05
CA ASP A 332 7.02 -12.98 -32.25
C ASP A 332 6.51 -13.85 -31.09
N GLY A 333 5.65 -14.83 -31.41
CA GLY A 333 5.04 -15.74 -30.44
C GLY A 333 4.01 -15.09 -29.50
N SER A 334 3.57 -13.86 -29.78
CA SER A 334 2.69 -13.10 -28.90
C SER A 334 1.20 -13.17 -29.28
N CYS A 335 0.85 -13.79 -30.42
CA CYS A 335 -0.53 -13.95 -30.87
C CYS A 335 -0.88 -15.43 -31.07
N SER A 336 -2.08 -15.83 -30.65
CA SER A 336 -2.64 -17.16 -30.93
C SER A 336 -4.14 -17.11 -31.22
N ASP A 337 -4.67 -18.08 -31.95
CA ASP A 337 -6.12 -18.34 -32.07
C ASP A 337 -6.94 -17.13 -32.56
N PHE A 338 -6.46 -16.46 -33.63
CA PHE A 338 -7.25 -15.44 -34.32
C PHE A 338 -8.19 -16.13 -35.31
N THR A 339 -9.45 -15.72 -35.31
CA THR A 339 -10.48 -16.24 -36.22
C THR A 339 -11.15 -15.07 -36.94
N PHE A 340 -11.34 -15.21 -38.25
CA PHE A 340 -12.07 -14.27 -39.09
C PHE A 340 -13.30 -14.99 -39.64
N ASP A 341 -14.49 -14.46 -39.34
CA ASP A 341 -15.79 -15.02 -39.74
C ASP A 341 -16.60 -13.92 -40.43
N ASP A 342 -16.93 -14.12 -41.71
CA ASP A 342 -17.66 -13.16 -42.55
C ASP A 342 -17.10 -11.70 -42.50
N VAL A 343 -15.78 -11.57 -42.65
CA VAL A 343 -15.07 -10.29 -42.69
C VAL A 343 -14.78 -9.87 -44.13
N ASP A 344 -15.25 -8.68 -44.54
CA ASP A 344 -15.12 -8.13 -45.90
C ASP A 344 -14.91 -6.61 -45.88
N ILE A 345 -13.66 -6.19 -45.68
CA ILE A 345 -13.22 -4.79 -45.76
C ILE A 345 -12.48 -4.61 -47.08
N THR A 346 -12.84 -3.56 -47.83
CA THR A 346 -12.30 -3.29 -49.16
C THR A 346 -11.82 -1.85 -49.31
N GLY A 347 -10.94 -1.61 -50.28
CA GLY A 347 -10.60 -0.28 -50.77
C GLY A 347 -9.20 0.20 -50.37
N GLY A 348 -8.64 -0.32 -49.29
CA GLY A 348 -7.34 0.07 -48.74
C GLY A 348 -6.19 -0.91 -49.01
N LEU A 349 -5.13 -0.76 -48.21
CA LEU A 349 -3.90 -1.53 -48.23
C LEU A 349 -3.94 -2.74 -47.26
N LEU A 350 -3.01 -3.68 -47.40
CA LEU A 350 -2.88 -4.87 -46.54
C LEU A 350 -1.49 -4.94 -45.89
N SER A 351 -1.42 -5.22 -44.59
CA SER A 351 -0.15 -5.44 -43.88
C SER A 351 -0.36 -6.34 -42.66
N CYS A 352 0.04 -7.61 -42.76
CA CYS A 352 -0.08 -8.57 -41.66
C CYS A 352 1.15 -9.45 -41.49
N ASN A 353 1.39 -9.89 -40.25
CA ASN A 353 2.39 -10.90 -39.92
C ASN A 353 1.83 -12.06 -39.07
N TYR A 354 0.52 -12.12 -38.86
CA TYR A 354 -0.18 -13.19 -38.15
C TYR A 354 -1.64 -13.32 -38.65
N PRO A 355 -2.23 -14.53 -38.73
CA PRO A 355 -1.62 -15.85 -38.50
C PRO A 355 -0.57 -16.24 -39.55
N SER A 356 -0.58 -15.57 -40.70
CA SER A 356 0.44 -15.67 -41.73
C SER A 356 0.87 -14.27 -42.19
N SER A 357 1.74 -14.19 -43.20
CA SER A 357 2.03 -12.91 -43.88
C SER A 357 0.86 -12.39 -44.72
N LEU A 358 -0.23 -13.16 -44.82
CA LEU A 358 -1.47 -12.81 -45.52
C LEU A 358 -2.56 -12.57 -44.47
N CYS A 359 -3.30 -11.47 -44.60
CA CYS A 359 -4.20 -10.97 -43.56
C CYS A 359 -5.48 -11.79 -43.30
N LEU A 360 -5.83 -12.70 -44.21
CA LEU A 360 -7.11 -13.45 -44.21
C LEU A 360 -6.92 -14.95 -44.51
N GLU A 361 -5.73 -15.50 -44.23
CA GLU A 361 -5.51 -16.95 -44.37
C GLU A 361 -5.61 -17.71 -43.05
#